data_AF-M1AYW6-F1
#
_entry.id   AF-M1AYW6-F1
#
_cell.length_a   1.000
_cell.length_b   1.000
_cell.length_c   1.000
_cell.angle_alpha   90.00
_cell.angle_beta   90.00
_cell.angle_gamma   90.00
#
_symmetry.space_group_name_H-M   'P 1'
#
loop_
_entity.id
_entity.type
_entity.pdbx_description
1 polymer ?
#
loop_
_entity_poly.entity_id
_entity_poly.type
_entity_poly.pdbx_seq_one_letter_code
_entity_poly.pdbx_strand_id
1 'polypeptide(L)'
;MKEAVMEDMKSVMSRIDKSMEDMKSVMSRIDKTGEGVYVQATTLGSLEALLEFLKTPGVSIPVSGIGIGPVHKKNVIKASVMLEKKKEYATILAFDVKVTQGARELSDELGVKVFMANIIYHLFDQFKAYIDTIKEEKRKEVA
;
A
#
# COMPACT_ATOMS: atom_id res chain seq x y z
N MET A 1 16.35 42.12 -5.96
CA MET A 1 15.75 41.16 -6.92
C MET A 1 16.51 39.82 -6.96
N LYS A 2 17.84 39.79 -7.12
CA LYS A 2 18.62 38.53 -7.13
C LYS A 2 18.66 37.79 -5.76
N GLU A 3 18.76 38.51 -4.64
CA GLU A 3 18.76 37.89 -3.31
C GLU A 3 17.43 37.23 -2.93
N ALA A 4 16.30 37.90 -3.14
CA ALA A 4 14.98 37.35 -2.88
C ALA A 4 14.73 36.05 -3.69
N VAL A 5 15.16 36.01 -4.95
CA VAL A 5 15.07 34.79 -5.79
C VAL A 5 15.93 33.65 -5.24
N MET A 6 17.13 33.95 -4.71
CA MET A 6 17.98 32.93 -4.08
C MET A 6 17.40 32.43 -2.76
N GLU A 7 16.76 33.30 -1.97
CA GLU A 7 16.12 32.93 -0.70
C GLU A 7 14.90 32.04 -0.93
N ASP A 8 14.05 32.38 -1.90
CA ASP A 8 12.94 31.53 -2.33
C ASP A 8 13.43 30.16 -2.82
N MET A 9 14.51 30.12 -3.60
CA MET A 9 15.07 28.86 -4.09
C MET A 9 15.64 28.00 -2.95
N LYS A 10 16.27 28.60 -1.93
CA LYS A 10 16.71 27.88 -0.72
C LYS A 10 15.52 27.32 0.07
N SER A 11 14.44 28.09 0.20
CA SER A 11 13.21 27.66 0.87
C SER A 11 12.57 26.46 0.16
N VAL A 12 12.49 26.49 -1.17
CA VAL A 12 12.00 25.35 -1.98
C VAL A 12 12.89 24.12 -1.79
N MET A 13 14.21 24.27 -1.83
CA MET A 13 15.16 23.16 -1.68
C MET A 13 14.99 22.48 -0.31
N SER A 14 14.91 23.27 0.77
CA SER A 14 14.72 22.75 2.13
C SER A 14 13.42 21.94 2.28
N ARG A 15 12.33 22.36 1.61
CA ARG A 15 11.05 21.63 1.62
C ARG A 15 11.14 20.30 0.86
N ILE A 16 11.92 20.26 -0.21
CA ILE A 16 12.18 19.03 -0.98
C ILE A 16 12.98 18.06 -0.12
N ASP A 17 14.05 18.52 0.53
CA ASP A 17 14.90 17.70 1.39
C ASP A 17 14.09 17.04 2.52
N LYS A 18 13.27 17.83 3.23
CA LYS A 18 12.39 17.30 4.28
C LYS A 18 11.42 16.23 3.74
N SER A 19 10.82 16.48 2.58
CA SER A 19 9.89 15.50 1.96
C SER A 19 10.61 14.20 1.58
N MET A 20 11.88 14.28 1.16
CA MET A 20 12.70 13.11 0.86
C MET A 20 13.05 12.32 2.11
N GLU A 21 13.32 12.98 3.24
CA GLU A 21 13.53 12.32 4.53
C GLU A 21 12.28 11.61 5.03
N ASP A 22 11.11 12.27 4.95
CA ASP A 22 9.83 11.68 5.34
C ASP A 22 9.53 10.42 4.48
N MET A 23 9.79 10.49 3.17
CA MET A 23 9.63 9.34 2.28
C MET A 23 10.58 8.19 2.64
N LYS A 24 11.85 8.48 2.97
CA LYS A 24 12.81 7.44 3.40
C LYS A 24 12.33 6.75 4.68
N SER A 25 11.81 7.51 5.64
CA SER A 25 11.24 6.98 6.88
C SER A 25 10.10 6.01 6.57
N VAL A 26 9.14 6.40 5.73
CA VAL A 26 8.02 5.54 5.31
C VAL A 26 8.52 4.30 4.56
N MET A 27 9.53 4.41 3.69
CA MET A 27 10.10 3.26 2.99
C MET A 27 10.78 2.25 3.92
N SER A 28 11.37 2.69 5.04
CA SER A 28 11.93 1.75 6.03
C SER A 28 10.86 0.90 6.72
N ARG A 29 9.57 1.25 6.56
CA ARG A 29 8.47 0.47 7.13
C ARG A 29 8.09 -0.76 6.29
N ILE A 30 8.62 -0.88 5.06
CA ILE A 30 8.38 -2.01 4.16
C ILE A 30 9.11 -3.27 4.65
N ASP A 31 8.46 -4.42 4.52
CA ASP A 31 9.03 -5.71 4.85
C ASP A 31 10.18 -6.07 3.90
N LYS A 32 11.34 -6.42 4.49
CA LYS A 32 12.58 -6.66 3.74
C LYS A 32 12.63 -8.04 3.07
N THR A 33 11.75 -8.97 3.45
CA THR A 33 11.61 -10.28 2.77
C THR A 33 10.93 -10.12 1.41
N GLY A 34 10.26 -8.99 1.21
CA GLY A 34 9.45 -8.71 0.02
C GLY A 34 8.13 -9.47 0.01
N GLU A 35 7.69 -10.02 1.15
CA GLU A 35 6.37 -10.62 1.33
C GLU A 35 5.41 -9.63 1.98
N GLY A 36 4.14 -9.66 1.55
CA GLY A 36 3.09 -8.85 2.14
C GLY A 36 2.25 -8.10 1.12
N VAL A 37 1.28 -7.34 1.63
CA VAL A 37 0.32 -6.60 0.82
C VAL A 37 0.95 -5.38 0.17
N TYR A 38 0.40 -4.92 -0.95
CA TYR A 38 0.77 -3.64 -1.55
C TYR A 38 -0.16 -2.54 -1.02
N VAL A 39 0.38 -1.40 -0.59
CA VAL A 39 -0.42 -0.30 -0.04
C VAL A 39 -0.40 0.91 -0.97
N GLN A 40 -1.54 1.55 -1.18
CA GLN A 40 -1.67 2.78 -1.95
C GLN A 40 -2.50 3.81 -1.18
N ALA A 41 -2.02 5.06 -1.09
CA ALA A 41 -2.74 6.13 -0.37
C ALA A 41 -2.66 7.49 -1.07
N THR A 42 -3.51 8.45 -0.68
CA THR A 42 -3.58 9.78 -1.34
C THR A 42 -2.41 10.68 -0.98
N THR A 43 -1.95 10.62 0.27
CA THR A 43 -0.90 11.49 0.81
C THR A 43 0.12 10.67 1.63
N LEU A 44 1.28 11.27 1.89
CA LEU A 44 2.31 10.64 2.73
C LEU A 44 1.81 10.41 4.17
N GLY A 45 1.10 11.38 4.76
CA GLY A 45 0.56 11.24 6.12
C GLY A 45 -0.48 10.12 6.23
N SER A 46 -1.36 9.99 5.23
CA SER A 46 -2.32 8.87 5.19
C SER A 46 -1.63 7.51 4.99
N LEU A 47 -0.53 7.49 4.23
CA LEU A 47 0.25 6.28 4.02
C LEU A 47 0.93 5.86 5.32
N GLU A 48 1.56 6.80 6.02
CA GLU A 48 2.21 6.54 7.30
C GLU A 48 1.23 6.02 8.35
N ALA A 49 0.07 6.67 8.50
CA ALA A 49 -0.96 6.23 9.44
C ALA A 49 -1.44 4.79 9.16
N LEU A 50 -1.63 4.44 7.88
CA LEU A 50 -1.99 3.08 7.50
C LEU A 50 -0.87 2.08 7.79
N LEU A 51 0.40 2.41 7.49
CA LEU A 51 1.53 1.52 7.78
C LEU A 51 1.75 1.32 9.28
N GLU A 52 1.57 2.36 10.09
CA GLU A 52 1.63 2.28 11.55
C GLU A 52 0.55 1.33 12.07
N PHE A 53 -0.70 1.51 11.60
CA PHE A 53 -1.81 0.64 11.97
C PHE A 53 -1.55 -0.83 11.61
N LEU A 54 -1.09 -1.12 10.39
CA LEU A 54 -0.83 -2.49 9.91
C LEU A 54 0.27 -3.20 10.73
N LYS A 55 1.18 -2.46 11.34
CA LYS A 55 2.26 -3.00 12.17
C LYS A 55 1.87 -3.25 13.63
N THR A 56 0.71 -2.76 14.07
CA THR A 56 0.29 -2.97 15.45
C THR A 56 0.19 -4.47 15.76
N PRO A 57 0.53 -4.93 16.98
CA PRO A 57 0.59 -6.36 17.31
C PRO A 57 -0.73 -7.13 17.06
N GLY A 58 -1.88 -6.46 17.15
CA GLY A 58 -3.19 -7.06 16.89
C GLY A 58 -3.55 -7.20 15.40
N VAL A 59 -2.78 -6.56 14.52
CA VAL A 59 -2.97 -6.56 13.06
C VAL A 59 -1.86 -7.36 12.38
N SER A 60 -0.60 -6.95 12.61
CA SER A 60 0.62 -7.62 12.14
C SER A 60 0.57 -8.07 10.67
N ILE A 61 0.18 -7.16 9.78
CA ILE A 61 0.14 -7.41 8.33
C ILE A 61 1.43 -6.90 7.69
N PRO A 62 2.24 -7.76 7.05
CA PRO A 62 3.45 -7.33 6.36
C PRO A 62 3.09 -6.55 5.08
N VAL A 63 3.93 -5.56 4.75
CA VAL A 63 3.75 -4.70 3.58
C VAL A 63 4.97 -4.86 2.67
N SER A 64 4.75 -5.30 1.44
CA SER A 64 5.83 -5.55 0.46
C SER A 64 6.11 -4.36 -0.47
N GLY A 65 5.17 -3.42 -0.55
CA GLY A 65 5.29 -2.26 -1.42
C GLY A 65 4.29 -1.17 -1.09
N ILE A 66 4.64 0.07 -1.44
CA ILE A 66 3.84 1.25 -1.18
C ILE A 66 3.76 2.16 -2.40
N GLY A 67 2.77 3.03 -2.45
CA GLY A 67 2.73 4.13 -3.40
C GLY A 67 1.72 5.21 -3.02
N ILE A 68 1.86 6.36 -3.68
CA ILE A 68 0.99 7.52 -3.49
C ILE A 68 0.24 7.81 -4.79
N GLY A 69 -1.03 8.18 -4.69
CA GLY A 69 -1.92 8.50 -5.81
C GLY A 69 -2.78 7.32 -6.29
N PRO A 70 -3.46 7.43 -7.44
CA PRO A 70 -4.35 6.39 -7.94
C PRO A 70 -3.66 5.04 -8.17
N VAL A 71 -4.41 3.95 -8.09
CA VAL A 71 -3.93 2.60 -8.43
C VAL A 71 -3.93 2.44 -9.95
N HIS A 72 -2.76 2.10 -10.50
CA HIS A 72 -2.51 1.85 -11.91
C HIS A 72 -2.07 0.40 -12.16
N LYS A 73 -2.05 -0.04 -13.43
CA LYS A 73 -1.59 -1.37 -13.85
C LYS A 73 -0.24 -1.78 -13.22
N LYS A 74 0.72 -0.85 -13.14
CA LYS A 74 2.04 -1.08 -12.52
C LYS A 74 1.96 -1.52 -11.05
N ASN A 75 0.95 -1.05 -10.31
CA ASN A 75 0.76 -1.43 -8.91
C ASN A 75 0.23 -2.86 -8.82
N VAL A 76 -0.69 -3.24 -9.72
CA VAL A 76 -1.22 -4.61 -9.84
C VAL A 76 -0.12 -5.59 -10.19
N ILE A 77 0.76 -5.26 -11.14
CA ILE A 77 1.92 -6.10 -11.52
C ILE A 77 2.86 -6.33 -10.33
N LYS A 78 3.07 -5.31 -9.48
CA LYS A 78 3.89 -5.48 -8.28
C LYS A 78 3.21 -6.39 -7.25
N ALA A 79 1.90 -6.23 -7.05
CA ALA A 79 1.13 -7.05 -6.11
C ALA A 79 0.98 -8.51 -6.59
N SER A 80 0.93 -8.74 -7.91
CA SER A 80 0.75 -10.09 -8.49
C SER A 80 1.93 -11.02 -8.21
N VAL A 81 3.11 -10.49 -7.88
CA VAL A 81 4.26 -11.29 -7.43
C VAL A 81 3.92 -12.16 -6.21
N MET A 82 2.97 -11.74 -5.38
CA MET A 82 2.53 -12.53 -4.23
C MET A 82 1.70 -13.76 -4.62
N LEU A 83 1.14 -13.84 -5.83
CA LEU A 83 0.36 -15.01 -6.28
C LEU A 83 1.19 -16.31 -6.19
N GLU A 84 2.47 -16.23 -6.55
CA GLU A 84 3.43 -17.34 -6.53
C GLU A 84 4.12 -17.52 -5.17
N LYS A 85 4.15 -16.49 -4.32
CA LYS A 85 4.84 -16.52 -3.02
C LYS A 85 3.90 -16.87 -1.86
N LYS A 86 2.88 -16.02 -1.66
CA LYS A 86 1.85 -16.13 -0.62
C LYS A 86 0.56 -15.57 -1.18
N LYS A 87 -0.24 -16.45 -1.80
CA LYS A 87 -1.44 -16.06 -2.57
C LYS A 87 -2.41 -15.18 -1.77
N GLU A 88 -2.54 -15.41 -0.47
CA GLU A 88 -3.34 -14.57 0.43
C GLU A 88 -2.88 -13.10 0.54
N TYR A 89 -1.63 -12.80 0.14
CA TYR A 89 -1.07 -11.45 0.11
C TYR A 89 -1.05 -10.83 -1.29
N ALA A 90 -1.57 -11.52 -2.32
CA ALA A 90 -1.79 -10.96 -3.66
C ALA A 90 -2.93 -9.93 -3.66
N THR A 91 -2.72 -8.84 -2.92
CA THR A 91 -3.73 -7.84 -2.60
C THR A 91 -3.16 -6.43 -2.62
N ILE A 92 -4.03 -5.47 -2.94
CA ILE A 92 -3.77 -4.03 -2.84
C ILE A 92 -4.72 -3.43 -1.81
N LEU A 93 -4.18 -2.77 -0.80
CA LEU A 93 -4.91 -1.95 0.15
C LEU A 93 -4.91 -0.49 -0.33
N ALA A 94 -6.01 -0.04 -0.95
CA ALA A 94 -6.17 1.27 -1.55
C ALA A 94 -6.96 2.22 -0.62
N PHE A 95 -6.23 3.06 0.12
CA PHE A 95 -6.80 4.00 1.09
C PHE A 95 -7.03 5.38 0.48
N ASP A 96 -8.30 5.79 0.42
CA ASP A 96 -8.75 7.10 -0.10
C ASP A 96 -8.33 7.41 -1.55
N VAL A 97 -7.96 6.39 -2.33
CA VAL A 97 -7.50 6.55 -3.72
C VAL A 97 -8.44 5.90 -4.72
N LYS A 98 -8.46 6.45 -5.93
CA LYS A 98 -9.17 5.84 -7.06
C LYS A 98 -8.36 4.66 -7.63
N VAL A 99 -9.06 3.66 -8.15
CA VAL A 99 -8.48 2.60 -8.97
C VAL A 99 -8.85 2.85 -10.41
N THR A 100 -7.84 2.99 -11.27
CA THR A 100 -8.05 3.20 -12.71
C THR A 100 -8.73 2.00 -13.35
N GLN A 101 -9.48 2.22 -14.42
CA GLN A 101 -10.18 1.16 -15.14
C GLN A 101 -9.24 0.03 -15.56
N GLY A 102 -8.12 0.37 -16.20
CA GLY A 102 -7.13 -0.63 -16.60
C GLY A 102 -6.47 -1.37 -15.44
N ALA A 103 -6.41 -0.78 -14.24
CA ALA A 103 -5.94 -1.51 -13.06
C ALA A 103 -6.97 -2.52 -12.56
N ARG A 104 -8.27 -2.18 -12.60
CA ARG A 104 -9.37 -3.10 -12.24
C ARG A 104 -9.39 -4.31 -13.16
N GLU A 105 -9.36 -4.06 -14.47
CA GLU A 105 -9.33 -5.12 -15.49
C GLU A 105 -8.15 -6.07 -15.28
N LEU A 106 -6.95 -5.53 -15.08
CA LEU A 106 -5.76 -6.34 -14.86
C LEU A 106 -5.79 -7.07 -13.52
N SER A 107 -6.35 -6.47 -12.46
CA SER A 107 -6.43 -7.13 -11.16
C SER A 107 -7.40 -8.31 -11.20
N ASP A 108 -8.50 -8.16 -11.93
CA ASP A 108 -9.47 -9.24 -12.14
C ASP A 108 -8.86 -10.37 -12.98
N GLU A 109 -8.14 -10.03 -14.06
CA GLU A 109 -7.45 -10.99 -14.93
C GLU A 109 -6.40 -11.82 -14.17
N LEU A 110 -5.55 -11.16 -13.37
CA LEU A 110 -4.46 -11.83 -12.64
C LEU A 110 -4.92 -12.46 -11.32
N GLY A 111 -6.13 -12.17 -10.85
CA GLY A 111 -6.62 -12.63 -9.55
C GLY A 111 -6.02 -11.87 -8.36
N VAL A 112 -5.57 -10.62 -8.54
CA VAL A 112 -5.13 -9.74 -7.46
C VAL A 112 -6.34 -9.05 -6.84
N LYS A 113 -6.53 -9.17 -5.52
CA LYS A 113 -7.66 -8.50 -4.84
C LYS A 113 -7.36 -7.05 -4.50
N VAL A 114 -8.24 -6.12 -4.87
CA VAL A 114 -8.10 -4.71 -4.53
C VAL A 114 -9.16 -4.32 -3.51
N PHE A 115 -8.74 -3.99 -2.30
CA PHE A 115 -9.60 -3.48 -1.24
C PHE A 115 -9.56 -1.96 -1.24
N MET A 116 -10.73 -1.33 -1.17
CA MET A 116 -10.86 0.13 -1.22
C MET A 116 -11.65 0.62 -0.01
N ALA A 117 -11.13 1.65 0.66
CA ALA A 117 -11.87 2.36 1.70
C ALA A 117 -11.28 3.75 1.93
N ASN A 118 -12.08 4.66 2.48
CA ASN A 118 -11.66 5.98 2.96
C ASN A 118 -11.42 6.00 4.48
N ILE A 119 -11.62 4.86 5.17
CA ILE A 119 -11.39 4.68 6.61
C ILE A 119 -10.51 3.44 6.80
N ILE A 120 -9.43 3.57 7.57
CA ILE A 120 -8.41 2.52 7.75
C ILE A 120 -9.02 1.23 8.30
N TYR A 121 -9.91 1.33 9.29
CA TYR A 121 -10.57 0.17 9.89
C TYR A 121 -11.41 -0.62 8.89
N HIS A 122 -12.16 0.04 8.01
CA HIS A 122 -12.93 -0.65 6.97
C HIS A 122 -12.02 -1.39 5.98
N LEU A 123 -10.84 -0.84 5.67
CA LEU A 123 -9.87 -1.49 4.80
C LEU A 123 -9.32 -2.77 5.45
N PHE A 124 -9.02 -2.69 6.74
CA PHE A 124 -8.57 -3.82 7.53
C PHE A 124 -9.64 -4.90 7.68
N ASP A 125 -10.88 -4.53 8.00
CA ASP A 125 -11.98 -5.48 8.16
C ASP A 125 -12.25 -6.26 6.87
N GLN A 126 -12.24 -5.58 5.72
CA GLN A 126 -12.35 -6.22 4.41
C GLN A 126 -11.21 -7.22 4.17
N PHE A 127 -9.96 -6.81 4.45
CA PHE A 127 -8.81 -7.69 4.27
C PHE A 127 -8.83 -8.87 5.23
N LYS A 128 -9.18 -8.64 6.50
CA LYS A 128 -9.26 -9.69 7.52
C LYS A 128 -10.31 -10.73 7.16
N ALA A 129 -11.50 -10.30 6.74
CA ALA A 129 -12.56 -11.21 6.29
C ALA A 129 -12.11 -12.09 5.12
N TYR A 130 -11.34 -11.53 4.19
CA TYR A 130 -10.75 -12.28 3.08
C TYR A 130 -9.73 -13.32 3.56
N ILE A 131 -8.81 -12.95 4.44
CA ILE A 131 -7.82 -13.88 5.01
C ILE A 131 -8.50 -15.00 5.80
N ASP A 132 -9.52 -14.68 6.59
CA ASP A 132 -10.25 -15.66 7.39
C ASP A 132 -11.02 -16.64 6.49
N THR A 133 -11.59 -16.16 5.38
CA THR A 133 -12.23 -17.01 4.35
C THR A 133 -11.21 -17.99 3.75
N ILE A 134 -10.03 -17.51 3.33
CA ILE A 134 -8.98 -18.38 2.76
C ILE A 134 -8.51 -19.42 3.78
N LYS A 135 -8.36 -19.04 5.04
CA LYS A 135 -7.95 -19.97 6.11
C LYS A 135 -9.01 -21.05 6.32
N GLU A 136 -10.29 -20.70 6.23
CA GLU A 136 -11.38 -21.66 6.36
C GLU A 136 -11.43 -22.63 5.17
N GLU A 137 -11.26 -22.14 3.94
CA GLU A 137 -11.18 -22.96 2.72
C GLU A 137 -10.02 -23.95 2.79
N LYS A 138 -8.81 -23.47 3.14
CA LYS A 138 -7.63 -24.32 3.31
C LYS A 138 -7.84 -25.40 4.39
N ARG A 139 -8.63 -25.14 5.44
CA ARG A 139 -8.94 -26.14 6.47
C ARG A 139 -9.90 -27.22 5.97
N LYS A 140 -10.87 -26.85 5.12
CA LYS A 140 -11.84 -27.80 4.53
C LYS A 140 -11.22 -28.70 3.48
N GLU A 141 -10.22 -28.23 2.74
CA GLU A 141 -9.51 -29.03 1.72
C GLU A 141 -8.60 -30.12 2.32
N VAL A 142 -8.18 -29.95 3.58
CA VAL A 142 -7.23 -30.84 4.27
C VAL A 142 -7.95 -31.79 5.24
N ALA A 143 -9.26 -31.61 5.46
CA ALA A 143 -10.13 -32.45 6.29
C ALA A 143 -10.85 -33.51 5.46
#